data_AF-A0A1H0V9U9-F1
#
_entry.id   AF-A0A1H0V9U9-F1
#
_cell.length_a   1.000
_cell.length_b   1.000
_cell.length_c   1.000
_cell.angle_alpha   90.00
_cell.angle_beta   90.00
_cell.angle_gamma   90.00
#
_symmetry.space_group_name_H-M   'P 1'
#
loop_
_entity.id
_entity.type
_entity.pdbx_description
1 polymer ?
#
loop_
_entity_poly.entity_id
_entity_poly.type
_entity_poly.pdbx_seq_one_letter_code
_entity_poly.pdbx_strand_id
1 'polypeptide(L)'
;MLEKEDKSRNLIDKYWQLSEDGRKRIDNQIECELRIDQENAERRRQSQRKGIEAAQKAGVHYGRPKSELRADWDMVYQQWKARDITADDAANKLGISKATLYRMTKAAQKKE
;
A
#
# COMPACT_ATOMS: atom_id res chain seq x y z
N MET A 1 -11.57 -7.39 25.10
CA MET A 1 -11.68 -8.40 24.03
C MET A 1 -12.70 -9.46 24.44
N LEU A 2 -12.49 -10.10 25.60
CA LEU A 2 -13.40 -11.07 26.23
C LEU A 2 -14.87 -10.61 26.30
N GLU A 3 -15.13 -9.36 26.68
CA GLU A 3 -16.51 -8.85 26.81
C GLU A 3 -17.28 -8.73 25.47
N LYS A 4 -16.56 -8.56 24.34
CA LYS A 4 -17.19 -8.49 23.02
C LYS A 4 -17.55 -9.88 22.51
N GLU A 5 -16.69 -10.86 22.77
CA GLU A 5 -16.92 -12.27 22.39
C GLU A 5 -18.11 -12.86 23.15
N ASP A 6 -18.25 -12.53 24.43
CA ASP A 6 -19.37 -12.97 25.27
C ASP A 6 -20.72 -12.39 24.80
N LYS A 7 -20.73 -11.10 24.43
CA LYS A 7 -21.91 -10.45 23.82
C LYS A 7 -22.30 -11.07 22.47
N SER A 8 -21.32 -11.41 21.63
CA SER A 8 -21.58 -12.05 20.34
C SER A 8 -22.18 -13.45 20.49
N ARG A 9 -21.66 -14.26 21.42
CA ARG A 9 -22.22 -15.59 21.74
C ARG A 9 -23.68 -15.47 22.20
N ASN A 10 -23.96 -14.54 23.12
CA ASN A 10 -25.31 -14.26 23.61
C ASN A 10 -26.30 -13.88 22.48
N LEU A 11 -25.82 -13.16 21.46
CA LEU A 11 -26.64 -12.74 20.33
C LEU A 11 -26.96 -13.90 19.36
N ILE A 12 -25.97 -14.77 19.12
CA ILE A 12 -26.13 -15.98 18.30
C ILE A 12 -27.16 -16.92 18.95
N ASP A 13 -27.06 -17.12 20.26
CA ASP A 13 -28.00 -17.96 21.00
C ASP A 13 -29.44 -17.42 20.91
N LYS A 14 -29.61 -16.09 21.03
CA LYS A 14 -30.91 -15.42 20.85
C LYS A 14 -31.46 -15.57 19.42
N TYR A 15 -30.60 -15.51 18.41
CA TYR A 15 -31.01 -15.71 17.01
C TYR A 15 -31.57 -17.12 16.77
N TRP A 16 -30.93 -18.15 17.34
CA TRP A 16 -31.41 -19.53 17.22
C TRP A 16 -32.74 -19.78 17.95
N GLN A 17 -33.05 -18.98 18.98
CA GLN A 17 -34.32 -19.03 19.71
C GLN A 17 -35.50 -18.39 18.95
N LEU A 18 -35.26 -17.68 17.84
CA LEU A 18 -36.32 -17.05 17.05
C LEU A 18 -37.15 -18.06 16.25
N SER A 19 -38.32 -17.64 15.78
CA SER A 19 -39.07 -18.39 14.76
C SER A 19 -38.33 -18.35 13.41
N GLU A 20 -38.65 -19.29 12.52
CA GLU A 20 -38.05 -19.37 11.19
C GLU A 20 -38.24 -18.06 10.39
N ASP A 21 -39.44 -17.49 10.44
CA ASP A 21 -39.74 -16.20 9.78
C ASP A 21 -39.03 -15.01 10.43
N GLY A 22 -38.69 -15.11 11.72
CA GLY A 22 -37.87 -14.13 12.41
C GLY A 22 -36.43 -14.15 11.93
N ARG A 23 -35.84 -15.35 11.81
CA ARG A 23 -34.48 -15.55 11.28
C ARG A 23 -34.37 -15.08 9.83
N LYS A 24 -35.30 -15.50 8.96
CA LYS A 24 -35.34 -15.08 7.54
C LYS A 24 -35.34 -13.56 7.36
N ARG A 25 -36.06 -12.83 8.23
CA ARG A 25 -36.07 -11.37 8.20
C ARG A 25 -34.71 -10.76 8.53
N ILE A 26 -34.04 -11.29 9.55
CA ILE A 26 -32.69 -10.85 9.94
C ILE A 26 -31.70 -11.17 8.83
N ASP A 27 -31.76 -12.37 8.25
CA ASP A 27 -30.87 -12.80 7.17
C ASP A 27 -31.02 -11.87 5.95
N ASN A 28 -32.27 -11.61 5.54
CA ASN A 28 -32.56 -10.68 4.43
C ASN A 28 -32.04 -9.26 4.71
N GLN A 29 -32.16 -8.78 5.96
CA GLN A 29 -31.64 -7.47 6.36
C GLN A 29 -30.12 -7.43 6.23
N ILE A 30 -29.43 -8.44 6.77
CA ILE A 30 -27.97 -8.57 6.69
C ILE A 30 -27.52 -8.61 5.23
N GLU A 31 -28.18 -9.41 4.40
CA GLU A 31 -27.87 -9.52 2.97
C GLU A 31 -27.99 -8.15 2.28
N CYS A 32 -29.05 -7.41 2.57
CA CYS A 32 -29.27 -6.09 2.00
C CYS A 32 -28.18 -5.09 2.43
N GLU A 33 -27.79 -5.08 3.70
CA GLU A 33 -26.70 -4.24 4.21
C GLU A 33 -25.36 -4.58 3.55
N LEU A 34 -25.03 -5.87 3.46
CA LEU A 34 -23.81 -6.34 2.80
C LEU A 34 -23.76 -5.93 1.33
N ARG A 35 -24.89 -6.04 0.62
CA ARG A 35 -25.00 -5.62 -0.78
C ARG A 35 -24.76 -4.12 -0.94
N ILE A 36 -25.36 -3.30 -0.09
CA ILE A 36 -25.17 -1.84 -0.10
C ILE A 36 -23.71 -1.48 0.16
N ASP A 37 -23.05 -2.13 1.12
CA ASP A 37 -21.65 -1.90 1.43
C ASP A 37 -20.72 -2.27 0.26
N GLN A 38 -21.02 -3.38 -0.43
CA GLN A 38 -20.31 -3.79 -1.65
C GLN A 38 -20.46 -2.73 -2.75
N GLU A 39 -21.68 -2.29 -3.05
CA GLU A 39 -21.96 -1.25 -4.06
C GLU A 39 -21.23 0.06 -3.72
N ASN A 40 -21.22 0.47 -2.45
CA ASN A 40 -20.52 1.66 -1.98
C ASN A 40 -18.99 1.53 -2.11
N ALA A 41 -18.43 0.36 -1.81
CA ALA A 41 -17.01 0.10 -2.01
C ALA A 41 -16.62 0.16 -3.50
N GLU A 42 -17.44 -0.42 -4.39
CA GLU A 42 -17.23 -0.35 -5.83
C GLU A 42 -17.30 1.07 -6.37
N ARG A 43 -18.31 1.85 -5.96
CA ARG A 43 -18.45 3.26 -6.35
C ARG A 43 -17.24 4.09 -5.94
N ARG A 44 -16.71 3.87 -4.73
CA ARG A 44 -15.48 4.52 -4.25
C ARG A 44 -14.28 4.16 -5.12
N ARG A 45 -14.07 2.87 -5.43
CA ARG A 45 -12.97 2.42 -6.30
C ARG A 45 -13.06 3.01 -7.70
N GLN A 46 -14.26 3.03 -8.30
CA GLN A 46 -14.49 3.61 -9.63
C GLN A 46 -14.16 5.11 -9.64
N SER A 47 -14.60 5.84 -8.62
CA SER A 47 -14.34 7.28 -8.49
C SER A 47 -12.86 7.57 -8.24
N GLN A 48 -12.20 6.78 -7.38
CA GLN A 48 -10.77 6.88 -7.15
C GLN A 48 -9.97 6.65 -8.43
N ARG A 49 -10.34 5.63 -9.23
CA ARG A 49 -9.70 5.37 -10.53
C ARG A 49 -9.83 6.56 -11.48
N LYS A 50 -11.04 7.12 -11.62
CA LYS A 50 -11.29 8.32 -12.44
C LYS A 50 -10.47 9.51 -11.96
N GLY A 51 -10.40 9.74 -10.65
CA GLY A 51 -9.58 10.80 -10.05
C GLY A 51 -8.09 10.60 -10.32
N ILE A 52 -7.58 9.37 -10.17
CA ILE A 52 -6.18 9.04 -10.46
C ILE A 52 -5.87 9.30 -11.93
N GLU A 53 -6.72 8.84 -12.85
CA GLU A 53 -6.55 9.05 -14.29
C GLU A 53 -6.54 10.54 -14.66
N ALA A 54 -7.45 11.33 -14.08
CA ALA A 54 -7.51 12.77 -14.29
C ALA A 54 -6.23 13.48 -13.83
N ALA A 55 -5.72 13.13 -12.64
CA ALA A 55 -4.50 13.72 -12.12
C ALA A 55 -3.23 13.21 -12.85
N GLN A 56 -3.21 11.97 -13.34
CA GLN A 56 -2.16 11.49 -14.24
C GLN A 56 -2.15 12.30 -15.55
N LYS A 57 -3.32 12.56 -16.15
CA LYS A 57 -3.45 13.43 -17.34
C LYS A 57 -3.02 14.86 -17.06
N ALA A 58 -3.24 15.36 -15.85
CA ALA A 58 -2.75 16.67 -15.39
C ALA A 58 -1.24 16.69 -15.04
N GLY A 59 -0.54 15.56 -15.14
CA GLY A 59 0.89 15.47 -14.86
C GLY A 59 1.27 15.34 -13.38
N VAL A 60 0.32 15.02 -12.50
CA VAL A 60 0.59 14.80 -11.07
C VAL A 60 1.46 13.55 -10.90
N HIS A 61 2.62 13.70 -10.26
CA HIS A 61 3.49 12.59 -9.93
C HIS A 61 3.03 11.90 -8.65
N TYR A 62 2.65 10.63 -8.77
CA TYR A 62 2.23 9.81 -7.64
C TYR A 62 3.41 9.09 -6.98
N GLY A 63 3.29 8.88 -5.66
CA GLY A 63 4.26 8.12 -4.87
C GLY A 63 5.26 9.00 -4.13
N ARG A 64 6.22 8.34 -3.48
CA ARG A 64 7.29 9.03 -2.75
C ARG A 64 8.21 9.74 -3.77
N PRO A 65 8.57 11.01 -3.56
CA PRO A 65 9.55 11.67 -4.42
C PRO A 65 10.85 10.86 -4.46
N LYS A 66 11.46 10.77 -5.64
CA LYS A 66 12.77 10.12 -5.77
C LYS A 66 13.78 10.90 -4.94
N SER A 67 14.62 10.18 -4.19
CA SER A 67 15.78 10.77 -3.55
C SER A 67 16.64 11.41 -4.64
N GLU A 68 16.95 12.69 -4.47
CA GLU A 68 17.84 13.41 -5.36
C GLU A 68 19.23 12.75 -5.33
N LEU A 69 19.88 12.66 -6.49
CA LEU A 69 21.29 12.31 -6.54
C LEU A 69 22.06 13.42 -5.84
N ARG A 70 22.79 13.07 -4.77
CA ARG A 70 23.77 13.99 -4.17
C ARG A 70 24.84 14.33 -5.20
N ALA A 71 25.37 15.55 -5.16
CA ALA A 71 26.40 16.05 -6.07
C ALA A 71 27.62 15.12 -6.18
N ASP A 72 27.93 14.38 -5.10
CA ASP A 72 29.10 13.50 -5.02
C ASP A 72 28.87 12.11 -5.65
N TRP A 73 27.68 11.84 -6.21
CA TRP A 73 27.32 10.54 -6.76
C TRP A 73 28.32 10.06 -7.80
N ASP A 74 28.63 10.88 -8.80
CA ASP A 74 29.48 10.45 -9.93
C ASP A 74 30.89 10.11 -9.46
N MET A 75 31.47 10.92 -8.56
CA MET A 75 32.79 10.67 -8.00
C MET A 75 32.84 9.36 -7.20
N VAL A 76 31.90 9.16 -6.27
CA VAL A 76 31.88 7.95 -5.43
C VAL A 76 31.55 6.71 -6.26
N TYR A 77 30.69 6.85 -7.28
CA TYR A 77 30.34 5.78 -8.20
C TYR A 77 31.55 5.31 -9.02
N GLN A 78 32.37 6.24 -9.55
CA GLN A 78 33.59 5.88 -10.28
C GLN A 78 34.62 5.18 -9.39
N GLN A 79 34.85 5.67 -8.17
CA GLN A 79 35.76 5.02 -7.20
C GLN A 79 35.29 3.60 -6.87
N TRP A 80 33.99 3.42 -6.64
CA TRP A 80 33.43 2.10 -6.36
C TRP A 80 33.48 1.18 -7.58
N LYS A 81 33.22 1.69 -8.79
CA LYS A 81 33.30 0.95 -10.06
C LYS A 81 34.73 0.49 -10.36
N ALA A 82 35.72 1.31 -10.04
CA ALA A 82 37.14 0.98 -10.11
C ALA A 82 37.60 -0.02 -9.03
N ARG A 83 36.71 -0.35 -8.06
CA ARG A 83 36.99 -1.17 -6.86
C ARG A 83 37.98 -0.54 -5.87
N ASP A 84 38.14 0.78 -5.90
CA ASP A 84 39.00 1.53 -4.98
C ASP A 84 38.41 1.63 -3.56
N ILE A 85 37.07 1.59 -3.47
CA ILE A 85 36.33 1.61 -2.20
C ILE A 85 35.30 0.48 -2.17
N THR A 86 34.91 0.05 -0.97
CA THR A 86 33.88 -0.98 -0.82
C THR A 86 32.47 -0.41 -0.99
N ALA A 87 31.48 -1.30 -1.16
CA ALA A 87 30.07 -0.88 -1.20
C ALA A 87 29.60 -0.30 0.15
N ASP A 88 30.19 -0.74 1.28
CA ASP A 88 29.99 -0.14 2.59
C ASP A 88 30.49 1.30 2.62
N ASP A 89 31.73 1.53 2.18
CA ASP A 89 32.36 2.85 2.19
C ASP A 89 31.64 3.81 1.26
N ALA A 90 31.24 3.36 0.07
CA ALA A 90 30.46 4.15 -0.87
C ALA A 90 29.10 4.55 -0.29
N ALA A 91 28.40 3.61 0.35
CA ALA A 91 27.11 3.87 0.99
C ALA A 91 27.25 4.87 2.15
N ASN A 92 28.30 4.73 2.98
CA ASN A 92 28.61 5.63 4.08
C ASN A 92 28.97 7.04 3.58
N LYS A 93 29.86 7.15 2.58
CA LYS A 93 30.24 8.44 1.96
C LYS A 93 29.02 9.18 1.40
N LEU A 94 28.10 8.44 0.77
CA LEU A 94 26.88 9.01 0.20
C LEU A 94 25.76 9.22 1.23
N GLY A 95 25.88 8.69 2.45
CA GLY A 95 24.85 8.73 3.48
C GLY A 95 23.56 8.00 3.10
N ILE A 96 23.67 6.92 2.32
CA ILE A 96 22.54 6.10 1.84
C ILE A 96 22.71 4.66 2.29
N SER A 97 21.61 3.89 2.27
CA SER A 97 21.71 2.44 2.48
C SER A 97 22.35 1.75 1.27
N LYS A 98 23.06 0.63 1.48
CA LYS A 98 23.56 -0.22 0.39
C LYS A 98 22.49 -0.60 -0.63
N ALA A 99 21.28 -0.89 -0.15
CA ALA A 99 20.14 -1.20 -1.01
C ALA A 99 19.81 -0.03 -1.96
N THR A 100 19.94 1.22 -1.49
CA THR A 100 19.77 2.42 -2.31
C THR A 100 20.93 2.59 -3.29
N LEU A 101 22.18 2.33 -2.88
CA LEU A 101 23.35 2.32 -3.76
C LEU A 101 23.16 1.36 -4.94
N TYR A 102 22.81 0.10 -4.70
CA TYR A 102 22.57 -0.88 -5.76
C TYR A 102 21.39 -0.51 -6.67
N ARG A 103 20.30 0.02 -6.10
CA ARG A 103 19.13 0.46 -6.88
C ARG A 103 19.48 1.61 -7.83
N MET A 104 20.28 2.58 -7.36
CA MET A 104 20.73 3.71 -8.17
C MET A 104 21.70 3.27 -9.26
N THR A 105 22.66 2.39 -8.96
CA THR A 105 23.57 1.80 -9.96
C THR A 105 22.84 1.10 -11.08
N LYS A 106 21.86 0.24 -10.75
CA LYS A 106 21.05 -0.47 -11.75
C LYS A 106 20.24 0.50 -12.62
N ALA A 107 19.79 1.62 -12.06
CA ALA A 107 19.09 2.66 -12.81
C ALA A 107 20.03 3.45 -13.75
N ALA A 108 21.28 3.69 -13.34
CA ALA A 108 22.29 4.36 -14.16
C ALA A 108 22.73 3.49 -15.35
N GLN A 109 23.00 2.20 -15.13
CA GLN A 109 23.37 1.24 -16.19
C GLN A 109 22.29 1.03 -17.24
N LYS A 110 21.02 1.30 -16.92
CA LYS A 110 19.90 1.17 -17.86
C LYS A 110 19.74 2.39 -18.78
N LYS A 111 20.44 3.49 -18.48
CA LYS A 111 20.44 4.72 -19.30
C LYS A 111 21.58 4.75 -20.32
N GLU A 112 22.60 3.90 -20.16
CA GLU A 112 23.60 3.57 -21.19
C GLU A 112 23.05 2.52 -22.14
#